data_AF-A0A382DD17-F1
#
_entry.id   AF-A0A382DD17-F1
#
_cell.length_a   1.000
_cell.length_b   1.000
_cell.length_c   1.000
_cell.angle_alpha   90.00
_cell.angle_beta   90.00
_cell.angle_gamma   90.00
#
_symmetry.space_group_name_H-M   'P 1'
#
loop_
_entity.id
_entity.type
_entity.pdbx_description
1 polymer ?
#
loop_
_entity_poly.entity_id
_entity_poly.type
_entity_poly.pdbx_seq_one_letter_code
_entity_poly.pdbx_strand_id
1 'polypeptide(L)' 'MTEYTNEEPCDFIYHITAIEKVVDGDTVDAIIDLGFDVRFCGRIRLLGIDTPESRTRDLEEKFYGKLSSAALKSWVHWA' A
#
# COMPACT_ATOMS: atom_id res chain seq x y z
N MET A 1 15.77 -4.47 12.60
CA MET A 1 15.36 -3.66 11.43
C MET A 1 15.88 -4.41 10.23
N THR A 2 15.03 -5.16 9.55
CA THR A 2 15.42 -5.99 8.40
C THR A 2 15.70 -5.08 7.21
N GLU A 3 16.94 -5.06 6.75
CA GLU A 3 17.34 -4.30 5.56
C GLU A 3 16.93 -5.10 4.33
N TYR A 4 15.99 -4.57 3.54
CA TYR A 4 15.60 -5.16 2.27
C TYR A 4 16.69 -4.86 1.24
N THR A 5 17.42 -5.89 0.80
CA THR A 5 18.38 -5.76 -0.30
C THR A 5 17.63 -6.03 -1.60
N ASN A 6 17.46 -4.99 -2.42
CA ASN A 6 16.84 -5.11 -3.74
C ASN A 6 17.90 -5.62 -4.74
N GLU A 7 18.03 -6.95 -4.84
CA GLU A 7 19.07 -7.60 -5.68
C GLU A 7 18.84 -7.38 -7.18
N GLU A 8 17.59 -7.12 -7.60
CA GLU A 8 17.21 -6.79 -8.97
C GLU A 8 16.40 -5.48 -8.97
N PRO A 9 17.07 -4.31 -8.99
CA PRO A 9 16.36 -3.04 -8.95
C PRO A 9 15.40 -2.92 -10.14
N CYS A 10 14.15 -2.57 -9.87
CA CYS A 10 13.21 -2.22 -10.93
C CYS A 10 13.69 -0.93 -11.61
N ASP A 11 14.10 -1.03 -12.88
CA ASP A 11 14.54 0.12 -13.67
C ASP A 11 13.42 1.14 -13.93
N PHE A 12 12.16 0.73 -13.75
CA PHE A 12 10.98 1.54 -14.01
C PHE A 12 10.40 2.11 -12.73
N ILE A 13 10.45 3.44 -12.60
CA ILE A 13 9.82 4.19 -11.53
C ILE A 13 8.60 4.90 -12.13
N TYR A 14 7.41 4.56 -11.64
CA TYR A 14 6.16 5.19 -12.06
C TYR A 14 5.65 6.14 -10.99
N HIS A 15 5.04 7.24 -11.42
CA HIS A 15 4.40 8.18 -10.52
C HIS A 15 2.99 7.71 -10.16
N ILE A 16 2.62 7.83 -8.88
CA ILE A 16 1.25 7.65 -8.44
C ILE A 16 0.53 8.99 -8.54
N THR A 17 -0.53 9.06 -9.34
CA THR A 17 -1.36 10.26 -9.51
C THR A 17 -2.26 10.48 -8.30
N ALA A 18 -2.90 9.41 -7.83
CA ALA A 18 -3.83 9.46 -6.71
C ALA A 18 -3.93 8.08 -6.04
N ILE A 19 -4.29 8.09 -4.76
CA ILE A 19 -4.67 6.88 -4.03
C ILE A 19 -6.18 6.89 -3.92
N GLU A 20 -6.83 5.86 -4.47
CA GLU A 20 -8.30 5.74 -4.43
C GLU A 20 -8.77 5.16 -3.10
N LYS A 21 -8.05 4.16 -2.59
CA LYS A 21 -8.48 3.47 -1.39
C LYS A 21 -7.31 2.84 -0.64
N VAL A 22 -7.31 3.00 0.67
CA VAL A 22 -6.51 2.16 1.57
C VAL A 22 -7.31 0.90 1.88
N VAL A 23 -6.81 -0.25 1.43
CA VAL A 23 -7.46 -1.55 1.62
C VAL A 23 -7.09 -2.11 2.99
N ASP A 24 -5.78 -2.20 3.26
CA ASP A 24 -5.20 -2.69 4.51
C ASP A 24 -3.93 -1.88 4.84
N GLY A 25 -3.28 -2.18 5.97
CA GLY A 25 -2.10 -1.46 6.46
C GLY A 25 -0.86 -1.52 5.57
N ASP A 26 -0.86 -2.39 4.56
CA ASP A 26 0.23 -2.57 3.58
C ASP A 26 -0.27 -2.56 2.13
N THR A 27 -1.57 -2.38 1.90
CA THR A 27 -2.20 -2.59 0.58
C THR A 27 -3.08 -1.41 0.21
N VAL A 28 -2.82 -0.80 -0.94
CA VAL A 28 -3.55 0.36 -1.44
C VAL A 28 -3.98 0.17 -2.89
N ASP A 29 -5.14 0.71 -3.23
CA ASP A 29 -5.58 0.85 -4.62
C ASP A 29 -5.19 2.26 -5.09
N ALA A 30 -4.39 2.35 -6.15
CA ALA A 30 -3.79 3.59 -6.62
C ALA A 30 -3.82 3.71 -8.14
N ILE A 31 -3.86 4.96 -8.61
CA ILE A 31 -3.78 5.31 -10.02
C ILE A 31 -2.32 5.57 -10.35
N ILE A 32 -1.74 4.69 -11.16
CA ILE A 32 -0.37 4.74 -11.65
C ILE A 32 -0.37 5.45 -13.01
N ASP A 33 0.48 6.46 -13.14
CA ASP A 33 0.72 7.15 -14.40
C ASP A 33 1.75 6.37 -15.22
N LEU A 34 1.32 5.88 -16.40
CA LEU A 34 2.19 5.17 -17.35
C LEU A 34 2.69 6.10 -18.48
N GLY A 35 2.32 7.38 -18.46
CA GLY A 35 2.57 8.34 -19.52
C GLY A 35 1.58 8.22 -20.69
N PHE A 36 1.73 9.10 -21.68
CA PHE A 36 0.90 9.10 -22.90
C PHE A 36 -0.62 9.13 -22.65
N ASP A 37 -1.06 9.79 -21.58
CA ASP A 37 -2.46 9.84 -21.13
C ASP A 37 -3.05 8.46 -20.78
N VAL A 38 -2.18 7.46 -20.54
CA VAL A 38 -2.57 6.13 -20.07
C VAL A 38 -2.37 6.07 -18.56
N ARG A 39 -3.47 5.78 -17.85
CA ARG A 39 -3.47 5.57 -16.40
C ARG A 39 -3.93 4.16 -16.10
N PHE A 40 -3.25 3.52 -15.16
CA PHE A 40 -3.61 2.20 -14.66
C PHE A 40 -4.08 2.31 -13.22
N CYS A 41 -5.32 1.89 -12.94
CA CYS A 41 -5.76 1.68 -11.57
C CYS A 41 -5.42 0.24 -11.17
N GLY A 42 -4.62 0.10 -10.11
CA GLY A 42 -4.14 -1.18 -9.64
C GLY A 42 -4.00 -1.24 -8.13
N ARG A 43 -4.04 -2.48 -7.61
CA ARG A 43 -3.72 -2.78 -6.22
C ARG A 43 -2.22 -2.94 -6.06
N ILE A 44 -1.65 -2.18 -5.14
CA ILE A 44 -0.22 -2.15 -4.83
C ILE A 44 -0.04 -2.63 -3.39
N ARG A 45 0.92 -3.55 -3.18
CA ARG A 45 1.38 -3.97 -1.85
C ARG A 45 2.72 -3.31 -1.55
N LEU A 46 2.87 -2.74 -0.36
CA LEU A 46 4.08 -2.08 0.08
C LEU A 46 5.16 -3.13 0.39
N LEU A 47 6.25 -3.07 -0.35
CA LEU A 47 7.36 -4.00 -0.20
C LEU A 47 8.05 -3.81 1.15
N GLY A 48 8.29 -4.92 1.86
CA GLY A 48 8.94 -4.90 3.18
C GLY A 48 8.03 -4.54 4.35
N ILE A 49 6.74 -4.30 4.09
CA ILE A 49 5.73 -4.09 5.12
C ILE A 49 4.74 -5.25 5.04
N ASP A 50 4.54 -5.94 6.15
CA ASP A 50 3.54 -7.00 6.30
C ASP A 50 2.69 -6.67 7.52
N THR A 51 1.41 -6.40 7.31
CA THR A 51 0.51 -5.97 8.39
C THR A 51 -0.52 -7.03 8.76
N PRO A 52 -0.93 -7.11 10.04
CA PRO A 52 -1.95 -8.04 10.49
C PRO A 52 -3.29 -7.82 9.79
N GLU A 53 -4.02 -8.90 9.52
CA GLU A 53 -5.21 -8.89 8.69
C GLU A 53 -6.41 -8.27 9.43
N SER A 54 -7.02 -7.24 8.85
CA SER A 54 -8.14 -6.53 9.46
C SER A 54 -9.46 -7.32 9.39
N ARG A 55 -9.56 -8.27 8.44
CA ARG A 55 -10.75 -9.09 8.18
C ARG A 55 -10.67 -10.50 8.79
N THR A 56 -10.08 -10.62 9.97
CA THR A 56 -10.00 -11.87 10.75
C THR A 56 -11.08 -11.97 11.84
N ARG A 57 -11.25 -13.19 12.39
CA ARG A 57 -12.09 -13.48 13.57
C ARG A 57 -11.32 -13.29 14.89
N ASP A 58 -10.00 -13.28 14.83
CA ASP A 58 -9.14 -12.96 15.96
C ASP A 58 -9.31 -11.48 16.34
N LEU A 59 -9.62 -11.21 17.60
CA LEU A 59 -9.88 -9.84 18.06
C LEU A 59 -8.60 -9.03 18.21
N GLU A 60 -7.49 -9.67 18.55
CA GLU A 60 -6.20 -9.02 18.76
C GLU A 60 -5.58 -8.62 17.42
N GLU A 61 -5.48 -9.57 16.50
CA GLU A 61 -4.97 -9.32 15.15
C GLU A 61 -5.79 -8.23 14.44
N LYS A 62 -7.11 -8.30 14.55
CA LYS A 62 -8.03 -7.31 13.98
C LYS A 62 -7.85 -5.91 14.55
N PHE A 63 -7.51 -5.80 15.85
CA PHE A 63 -7.25 -4.51 16.47
C PHE A 63 -6.00 -3.87 15.85
N TYR A 64 -4.92 -4.63 15.74
CA TYR A 64 -3.69 -4.15 15.12
C TYR A 64 -3.84 -3.89 13.61
N GLY A 65 -4.60 -4.70 12.88
CA GLY A 65 -4.87 -4.49 11.46
C GLY A 65 -5.67 -3.21 11.18
N LYS A 66 -6.55 -2.82 12.11
CA LYS A 66 -7.25 -1.52 12.02
C LYS A 66 -6.34 -0.35 12.35
N LEU A 67 -5.44 -0.51 13.31
CA LEU A 67 -4.47 0.53 13.68
C LEU A 67 -3.48 0.80 12.53
N SER A 68 -2.94 -0.26 11.91
CA SER A 68 -2.04 -0.13 10.76
C SER A 68 -2.75 0.57 9.59
N SER A 69 -3.99 0.19 9.29
CA SER A 69 -4.80 0.84 8.26
C SER A 69 -5.06 2.32 8.56
N ALA A 70 -5.27 2.69 9.83
CA ALA A 70 -5.46 4.08 10.23
C ALA A 70 -4.17 4.90 10.11
N ALA A 71 -3.02 4.31 10.48
CA ALA A 71 -1.71 4.93 10.31
C ALA A 71 -1.38 5.15 8.82
N LEU A 72 -1.70 4.18 7.95
CA LEU A 72 -1.50 4.36 6.51
C LEU A 72 -2.40 5.48 5.98
N LYS A 73 -3.67 5.53 6.36
CA LYS A 73 -4.61 6.60 5.99
C LYS A 73 -4.21 7.99 6.49
N SER A 74 -3.48 8.11 7.59
CA SER A 74 -2.98 9.41 8.05
C SER A 74 -1.72 9.85 7.30
N TRP A 75 -0.91 8.90 6.83
CA TRP A 75 0.28 9.17 6.04
C TRP A 75 -0.06 9.58 4.61
N VAL A 76 -0.96 8.87 3.95
CA VAL A 76 -1.39 9.21 2.59
C VAL A 76 -2.51 10.24 2.61
N HIS A 77 -2.30 11.35 1.90
CA HIS A 77 -3.37 12.27 1.56
C HIS A 77 -4.32 11.55 0.59
N TRP A 78 -5.43 11.04 1.13
CA TRP A 78 -6.55 10.55 0.34
C TRP A 78 -7.52 11.73 0.12
N ALA A 79 -7.95 11.92 -1.13
CA ALA A 79 -8.95 12.93 -1.52
C ALA A 79 -10.35 12.34 -1.46
#